data_AF-A0A8I1T7P0-F1
#
_entry.id   AF-A0A8I1T7P0-F1
#
_cell.length_a   1.000
_cell.length_b   1.000
_cell.length_c   1.000
_cell.angle_alpha   90.00
_cell.angle_beta   90.00
_cell.angle_gamma   90.00
#
_symmetry.space_group_name_H-M   'P 1'
#
loop_
_entity.id
_entity.type
_entity.pdbx_description
1 polymer ?
#
loop_
_entity_poly.entity_id
_entity_poly.type
_entity_poly.pdbx_seq_one_letter_code
_entity_poly.pdbx_strand_id
1 'polypeptide(L)'
;MAGTIPSATADDRAGQALSWRGPGPGRPDLPIPPARQPLLHKGLMRKRWRYVGFYGEEIMLCAGVVRIGISNHTFWSVWDRVEGKVWEHTRLRPGGPEVVLDGPVVEIRTGNVRAALRFGESEPIEVVSPSGRGWGWTRKRAGVPVTGRVVLDGETHQVEGFGVDDESAGYHQRNVEWSWSAGIGQSVDGRALGWNLTEGINDSVTSSERAIWIDGVPHEPAPVEFEGLDAVRSEGGEGNPGTGLRFQFGEAERRRHDNFWLVRSDYVHRFGTFTGTLDGIELADGAGVMEEHKVVW
;
A
#
# COMPACT_ATOMS: atom_id res chain seq x y z
N MET A 1 27.23 8.08 -10.43
CA MET A 1 26.61 9.28 -11.03
C MET A 1 25.11 9.12 -10.85
N ALA A 2 24.52 9.91 -9.96
CA ALA A 2 23.11 9.88 -9.64
C ALA A 2 22.34 10.44 -10.85
N GLY A 3 21.52 9.60 -11.48
CA GLY A 3 20.60 10.02 -12.53
C GLY A 3 19.30 10.45 -11.87
N THR A 4 19.03 11.76 -11.90
CA THR A 4 17.77 12.36 -11.51
C THR A 4 16.65 11.77 -12.38
N ILE A 5 15.56 11.33 -11.74
CA ILE A 5 14.34 10.90 -12.43
C ILE A 5 13.77 12.13 -13.17
N PRO A 6 13.45 12.05 -14.47
CA PRO A 6 12.80 13.16 -15.15
C PRO A 6 11.36 13.29 -14.62
N SER A 7 11.07 14.41 -13.97
CA SER A 7 9.71 14.87 -13.69
C SER A 7 8.92 14.94 -15.00
N ALA A 8 7.74 14.33 -15.03
CA ALA A 8 6.87 14.33 -16.19
C ALA A 8 6.51 15.79 -16.57
N THR A 9 6.90 16.20 -17.78
CA THR A 9 6.61 17.55 -18.27
C THR A 9 5.10 17.71 -18.54
N ALA A 10 4.64 18.95 -18.49
CA ALA A 10 3.23 19.32 -18.58
C ALA A 10 2.50 18.89 -19.88
N ASP A 11 3.22 18.40 -20.90
CA ASP A 11 2.68 18.02 -22.21
C ASP A 11 2.28 16.53 -22.35
N ASP A 12 2.60 15.67 -21.38
CA ASP A 12 2.07 14.28 -21.33
C ASP A 12 0.62 14.20 -20.80
N ARG A 13 -0.02 15.37 -20.57
CA ARG A 13 -1.35 15.51 -19.94
C ARG A 13 -2.54 15.39 -20.91
N ALA A 14 -2.33 14.97 -22.16
CA ALA A 14 -3.41 14.79 -23.13
C ALA A 14 -4.23 13.48 -22.95
N GLY A 15 -3.90 12.64 -21.95
CA GLY A 15 -4.57 11.37 -21.63
C GLY A 15 -5.52 11.38 -20.43
N GLN A 16 -5.97 12.54 -19.94
CA GLN A 16 -6.76 12.71 -18.70
C GLN A 16 -8.19 12.12 -18.70
N ALA A 17 -8.68 11.53 -19.79
CA ALA A 17 -10.09 11.14 -19.92
C ALA A 17 -10.55 9.97 -19.00
N LEU A 18 -9.65 9.35 -18.22
CA LEU A 18 -9.96 8.20 -17.37
C LEU A 18 -9.70 8.40 -15.87
N SER A 19 -9.13 9.54 -15.46
CA SER A 19 -8.86 9.79 -14.04
C SER A 19 -10.15 10.04 -13.28
N TRP A 20 -10.40 9.25 -12.24
CA TRP A 20 -11.53 9.41 -11.35
C TRP A 20 -11.14 9.04 -9.93
N ARG A 21 -11.60 9.83 -8.96
CA ARG A 21 -11.47 9.54 -7.52
C ARG A 21 -12.84 9.62 -6.87
N GLY A 22 -13.17 8.56 -6.14
CA GLY A 22 -14.40 8.42 -5.38
C GLY A 22 -14.17 8.54 -3.87
N PRO A 23 -15.27 8.60 -3.10
CA PRO A 23 -16.66 8.44 -3.54
C PRO A 23 -17.18 9.62 -4.38
N GLY A 24 -18.17 9.38 -5.24
CA GLY A 24 -18.78 10.44 -6.06
C GLY A 24 -19.32 9.98 -7.41
N PRO A 25 -20.01 10.87 -8.15
CA PRO A 25 -20.48 10.61 -9.50
C PRO A 25 -19.31 10.46 -10.49
N GLY A 26 -19.59 9.98 -11.69
CA GLY A 26 -18.60 9.91 -12.77
C GLY A 26 -17.65 8.71 -12.70
N ARG A 27 -17.94 7.71 -11.85
CA ARG A 27 -17.18 6.45 -11.82
C ARG A 27 -17.18 5.81 -13.21
N PRO A 28 -16.02 5.56 -13.83
CA PRO A 28 -15.95 4.96 -15.17
C PRO A 28 -16.63 3.59 -15.24
N ASP A 29 -17.36 3.34 -16.34
CA ASP A 29 -17.94 2.03 -16.64
C ASP A 29 -16.86 1.08 -17.16
N LEU A 30 -16.12 0.50 -16.21
CA LEU A 30 -15.06 -0.46 -16.45
C LEU A 30 -15.35 -1.74 -15.65
N PRO A 31 -14.86 -2.91 -16.09
CA PRO A 31 -14.98 -4.13 -15.31
C PRO A 31 -14.04 -4.05 -14.10
N ILE A 32 -14.46 -3.38 -13.03
CA ILE A 32 -13.71 -3.17 -11.79
C ILE A 32 -14.28 -4.10 -10.71
N PRO A 33 -13.48 -4.63 -9.76
CA PRO A 33 -14.01 -5.43 -8.65
C PRO A 33 -15.26 -4.83 -7.99
N PRO A 34 -16.28 -5.65 -7.66
CA PRO A 34 -16.31 -7.11 -7.74
C PRO A 34 -16.60 -7.69 -9.14
N ALA A 35 -16.79 -6.85 -10.17
CA ALA A 35 -17.08 -7.32 -11.52
C ALA A 35 -15.93 -8.18 -12.08
N ARG A 36 -16.29 -9.09 -12.99
CA ARG A 36 -15.32 -10.02 -13.60
C ARG A 36 -14.48 -9.31 -14.65
N GLN A 37 -13.19 -9.15 -14.37
CA GLN A 37 -12.19 -8.66 -15.31
C GLN A 37 -11.72 -9.75 -16.29
N PRO A 38 -11.72 -9.48 -17.62
CA PRO A 38 -11.07 -10.32 -18.62
C PRO A 38 -9.60 -10.60 -18.30
N LEU A 39 -9.05 -11.73 -18.75
CA LEU A 39 -7.63 -12.04 -18.50
C LEU A 39 -6.66 -11.13 -19.26
N LEU A 40 -7.07 -10.64 -20.43
CA LEU A 40 -6.28 -9.77 -21.30
C LEU A 40 -7.10 -8.55 -21.73
N HIS A 41 -6.45 -7.39 -21.81
CA HIS A 41 -7.00 -6.18 -22.39
C HIS A 41 -5.91 -5.45 -23.17
N LYS A 42 -6.12 -5.25 -24.48
CA LYS A 42 -5.13 -4.57 -25.36
C LYS A 42 -3.69 -5.12 -25.24
N GLY A 43 -3.57 -6.44 -25.10
CA GLY A 43 -2.28 -7.13 -24.92
C GLY A 43 -1.67 -7.04 -23.51
N LEU A 44 -2.34 -6.40 -22.55
CA LEU A 44 -1.93 -6.33 -21.16
C LEU A 44 -2.63 -7.45 -20.36
N MET A 45 -1.86 -8.18 -19.55
CA MET A 45 -2.41 -9.14 -18.60
C MET A 45 -3.10 -8.44 -17.45
N ARG A 46 -4.23 -9.01 -17.04
CA ARG A 46 -4.96 -8.62 -15.83
C ARG A 46 -4.06 -8.78 -14.60
N LYS A 47 -4.03 -7.78 -13.76
CA LYS A 47 -3.35 -7.80 -12.46
C LYS A 47 -4.36 -7.45 -11.40
N ARG A 48 -4.32 -8.17 -10.29
CA ARG A 48 -5.13 -7.91 -9.10
C ARG A 48 -4.29 -8.22 -7.89
N TRP A 49 -4.25 -7.34 -6.92
CA TRP A 49 -3.65 -7.66 -5.63
C TRP A 49 -4.45 -7.03 -4.52
N ARG A 50 -4.31 -7.62 -3.33
CA ARG A 50 -4.77 -7.04 -2.08
C ARG A 50 -3.64 -7.15 -1.08
N TYR A 51 -3.32 -6.04 -0.44
CA TYR A 51 -2.38 -5.93 0.66
C TYR A 51 -3.16 -5.51 1.90
N VAL A 52 -2.82 -6.09 3.04
CA VAL A 52 -3.29 -5.65 4.35
C VAL A 52 -2.10 -5.45 5.26
N GLY A 53 -2.19 -4.44 6.11
CA GLY A 53 -1.22 -4.14 7.16
C GLY A 53 -1.92 -3.98 8.51
N PHE A 54 -1.30 -4.48 9.58
CA PHE A 54 -1.64 -4.19 10.97
C PHE A 54 -0.41 -3.61 11.64
N TYR A 55 -0.57 -2.51 12.36
CA TYR A 55 0.55 -1.74 12.91
C TYR A 55 0.35 -1.53 14.42
N GLY A 56 0.54 -2.60 15.19
CA GLY A 56 0.46 -2.56 16.65
C GLY A 56 1.78 -2.16 17.32
N GLU A 57 1.70 -1.88 18.62
CA GLU A 57 2.85 -1.53 19.46
C GLU A 57 3.86 -2.67 19.61
N GLU A 58 3.36 -3.90 19.82
CA GLU A 58 4.19 -5.09 20.01
C GLU A 58 4.44 -5.84 18.70
N ILE A 59 3.44 -5.86 17.81
CA ILE A 59 3.50 -6.63 16.56
C ILE A 59 3.06 -5.75 15.40
N MET A 60 3.84 -5.77 14.32
CA MET A 60 3.38 -5.37 12.99
C MET A 60 3.26 -6.59 12.09
N LEU A 61 2.28 -6.56 11.20
CA LEU A 61 2.02 -7.65 10.26
C LEU A 61 1.61 -7.08 8.91
N CYS A 62 2.09 -7.69 7.84
CA CYS A 62 1.54 -7.47 6.51
C CYS A 62 1.27 -8.80 5.80
N ALA A 63 0.28 -8.80 4.92
CA ALA A 63 -0.04 -9.93 4.09
C ALA A 63 -0.55 -9.49 2.72
N GLY A 64 -0.14 -10.18 1.67
CA GLY A 64 -0.49 -9.86 0.30
C GLY A 64 -0.93 -11.09 -0.49
N VAL A 65 -1.96 -10.92 -1.31
CA VAL A 65 -2.38 -11.88 -2.35
C VAL A 65 -2.28 -11.17 -3.69
N VAL A 66 -1.48 -11.72 -4.61
CA VAL A 66 -1.17 -11.13 -5.91
C VAL A 66 -1.54 -12.11 -7.02
N ARG A 67 -2.34 -11.65 -7.98
CA ARG A 67 -2.80 -12.43 -9.13
C ARG A 67 -2.43 -11.71 -10.43
N ILE A 68 -1.63 -12.36 -11.25
CA ILE A 68 -1.19 -11.85 -12.56
C ILE A 68 -1.60 -12.86 -13.62
N GLY A 69 -2.61 -12.52 -14.43
CA GLY A 69 -3.23 -13.45 -15.36
C GLY A 69 -3.80 -14.67 -14.63
N ILE A 70 -3.18 -15.83 -14.85
CA ILE A 70 -3.51 -17.12 -14.23
C ILE A 70 -2.60 -17.44 -13.02
N SER A 71 -1.51 -16.71 -12.84
CA SER A 71 -0.56 -16.91 -11.74
C SER A 71 -1.10 -16.31 -10.46
N ASN A 72 -0.82 -16.96 -9.33
CA ASN A 72 -1.23 -16.53 -8.00
C ASN A 72 -0.06 -16.68 -7.03
N HIS A 73 0.31 -15.59 -6.36
CA HIS A 73 1.38 -15.52 -5.39
C HIS A 73 0.84 -14.95 -4.08
N THR A 74 1.37 -15.40 -2.96
CA THR A 74 1.06 -14.84 -1.64
C THR A 74 2.35 -14.53 -0.89
N PHE A 75 2.33 -13.48 -0.09
CA PHE A 75 3.43 -13.16 0.82
C PHE A 75 2.89 -12.64 2.14
N TRP A 76 3.70 -12.71 3.17
CA TRP A 76 3.43 -12.09 4.46
C TRP A 76 4.75 -11.81 5.18
N SER A 77 4.71 -10.86 6.10
CA SER A 77 5.78 -10.57 7.05
C SER A 77 5.17 -10.20 8.39
N VAL A 78 5.77 -10.68 9.48
CA VAL A 78 5.42 -10.32 10.85
C VAL A 78 6.68 -9.88 11.55
N TRP A 79 6.61 -8.71 12.18
CA TRP A 79 7.67 -8.14 12.99
C TRP A 79 7.20 -8.09 14.44
N ASP A 80 7.90 -8.83 15.30
CA ASP A 80 7.83 -8.66 16.74
C ASP A 80 8.77 -7.52 17.14
N ARG A 81 8.18 -6.42 17.61
CA ARG A 81 8.88 -5.18 17.98
C ARG A 81 9.54 -5.26 19.34
N VAL A 82 9.12 -6.21 20.18
CA VAL A 82 9.66 -6.41 21.53
C VAL A 82 10.95 -7.21 21.44
N GLU A 83 10.93 -8.33 20.71
CA GLU A 83 12.10 -9.19 20.55
C GLU A 83 12.99 -8.80 19.34
N GLY A 84 12.50 -7.93 18.45
CA GLY A 84 13.20 -7.56 17.22
C GLY A 84 13.25 -8.68 16.18
N LYS A 85 12.37 -9.68 16.28
CA LYS A 85 12.33 -10.84 15.38
C LYS A 85 11.41 -10.60 14.20
N VAL A 86 11.80 -11.15 13.05
CA VAL A 86 11.04 -11.03 11.80
C VAL A 86 10.82 -12.42 11.21
N TRP A 87 9.57 -12.72 10.90
CA TRP A 87 9.20 -13.88 10.12
C TRP A 87 8.60 -13.42 8.81
N GLU A 88 9.05 -13.97 7.71
CA GLU A 88 8.46 -13.69 6.40
C GLU A 88 8.42 -14.93 5.53
N HIS A 89 7.49 -14.93 4.57
CA HIS A 89 7.46 -15.98 3.57
C HIS A 89 6.82 -15.48 2.28
N THR A 90 7.23 -16.07 1.16
CA THR A 90 6.58 -15.85 -0.14
C THR A 90 6.37 -17.16 -0.86
N ARG A 91 5.13 -17.39 -1.29
CA ARG A 91 4.74 -18.57 -2.07
C ARG A 91 4.38 -18.18 -3.49
N LEU A 92 5.03 -18.84 -4.45
CA LEU A 92 4.86 -18.60 -5.89
C LEU A 92 4.07 -19.69 -6.64
N ARG A 93 3.61 -20.74 -5.95
CA ARG A 93 3.03 -21.92 -6.59
C ARG A 93 1.52 -22.06 -6.32
N PRO A 94 0.76 -22.62 -7.27
CA PRO A 94 -0.63 -22.99 -7.04
C PRO A 94 -0.74 -24.03 -5.91
N GLY A 95 -1.74 -23.88 -5.03
CA GLY A 95 -2.01 -24.74 -3.88
C GLY A 95 -2.86 -24.02 -2.81
N GLY A 96 -3.17 -24.69 -1.71
CA GLY A 96 -3.98 -24.12 -0.62
C GLY A 96 -3.38 -22.80 -0.09
N PRO A 97 -4.20 -21.77 0.18
CA PRO A 97 -3.70 -20.43 0.51
C PRO A 97 -3.02 -20.43 1.88
N GLU A 98 -1.72 -20.12 1.90
CA GLU A 98 -1.03 -19.72 3.13
C GLU A 98 -1.57 -18.40 3.66
N VAL A 99 -2.04 -17.54 2.76
CA VAL A 99 -2.67 -16.26 3.07
C VAL A 99 -4.08 -16.26 2.51
N VAL A 100 -5.07 -16.05 3.37
CA VAL A 100 -6.47 -15.85 2.99
C VAL A 100 -6.85 -14.41 3.30
N LEU A 101 -7.22 -13.65 2.28
CA LEU A 101 -7.79 -12.30 2.41
C LEU A 101 -9.19 -12.33 1.81
N ASP A 102 -10.21 -12.58 2.65
CA ASP A 102 -11.60 -12.73 2.21
C ASP A 102 -12.53 -11.81 3.01
N GLY A 103 -13.07 -10.80 2.35
CA GLY A 103 -13.79 -9.72 3.02
C GLY A 103 -12.97 -9.16 4.20
N PRO A 104 -13.54 -9.10 5.42
CA PRO A 104 -12.83 -8.61 6.60
C PRO A 104 -11.85 -9.62 7.21
N VAL A 105 -11.83 -10.87 6.74
CA VAL A 105 -11.05 -11.95 7.35
C VAL A 105 -9.66 -12.02 6.71
N VAL A 106 -8.64 -12.01 7.58
CA VAL A 106 -7.24 -12.17 7.21
C VAL A 106 -6.68 -13.36 7.98
N GLU A 107 -6.18 -14.35 7.25
CA GLU A 107 -5.53 -15.51 7.87
C GLU A 107 -4.16 -15.79 7.25
N ILE A 108 -3.20 -16.08 8.13
CA ILE A 108 -1.91 -16.68 7.77
C ILE A 108 -1.88 -18.09 8.35
N ARG A 109 -1.53 -19.08 7.55
CA ARG A 109 -1.64 -20.51 7.87
C ARG A 109 -0.33 -21.25 7.62
N THR A 110 0.74 -20.86 8.30
CA THR A 110 2.03 -21.57 8.24
C THR A 110 2.33 -22.33 9.55
N GLY A 111 3.45 -23.06 9.56
CA GLY A 111 3.86 -23.86 10.72
C GLY A 111 4.28 -23.00 11.89
N ASN A 112 5.14 -22.02 11.63
CA ASN A 112 5.75 -21.11 12.60
C ASN A 112 4.96 -19.82 12.82
N VAL A 113 4.12 -19.41 11.85
CA VAL A 113 3.29 -18.21 11.97
C VAL A 113 1.84 -18.52 11.62
N ARG A 114 0.93 -18.15 12.52
CA ARG A 114 -0.50 -18.17 12.24
C ARG A 114 -1.13 -16.86 12.63
N ALA A 115 -1.94 -16.29 11.77
CA ALA A 115 -2.72 -15.11 12.10
C ALA A 115 -4.19 -15.39 11.80
N ALA A 116 -5.07 -14.87 12.65
CA ALA A 116 -6.51 -14.85 12.42
C ALA A 116 -7.01 -13.49 12.88
N LEU A 117 -7.12 -12.57 11.92
CA LEU A 117 -7.46 -11.18 12.15
C LEU A 117 -8.79 -10.86 11.46
N ARG A 118 -9.52 -9.92 12.06
CA ARG A 118 -10.73 -9.33 11.49
C ARG A 118 -10.53 -7.83 11.37
N PHE A 119 -10.60 -7.35 10.14
CA PHE A 119 -10.60 -5.93 9.79
C PHE A 119 -12.04 -5.41 9.87
N GLY A 120 -12.22 -4.28 10.53
CA GLY A 120 -13.48 -3.57 10.63
C GLY A 120 -13.80 -2.77 9.38
N GLU A 121 -14.74 -1.84 9.53
CA GLU A 121 -15.10 -0.90 8.48
C GLU A 121 -14.30 0.40 8.65
N SER A 122 -13.98 1.04 7.53
CA SER A 122 -13.39 2.38 7.43
C SER A 122 -13.81 2.96 6.08
N GLU A 123 -13.98 4.28 6.00
CA GLU A 123 -14.40 4.94 4.77
C GLU A 123 -13.34 4.77 3.68
N PRO A 124 -13.67 4.15 2.53
CA PRO A 124 -12.69 3.93 1.47
C PRO A 124 -12.57 5.15 0.56
N ILE A 125 -11.41 5.30 -0.06
CA ILE A 125 -11.28 6.00 -1.34
C ILE A 125 -11.17 4.97 -2.45
N GLU A 126 -11.74 5.27 -3.61
CA GLU A 126 -11.54 4.51 -4.83
C GLU A 126 -10.92 5.40 -5.89
N VAL A 127 -9.97 4.86 -6.66
CA VAL A 127 -9.33 5.60 -7.75
C VAL A 127 -9.32 4.76 -9.00
N VAL A 128 -9.59 5.38 -10.14
CA VAL A 128 -9.30 4.86 -11.46
C VAL A 128 -8.30 5.80 -12.11
N SER A 129 -7.19 5.25 -12.61
CA SER A 129 -6.13 6.02 -13.24
C SER A 129 -5.73 5.42 -14.58
N PRO A 130 -5.32 6.24 -15.56
CA PRO A 130 -4.72 5.73 -16.80
C PRO A 130 -3.42 4.97 -16.51
N SER A 131 -3.14 3.91 -17.28
CA SER A 131 -1.86 3.20 -17.22
C SER A 131 -1.45 2.70 -18.61
N GLY A 132 -0.68 3.52 -19.32
CA GLY A 132 -0.33 3.28 -20.73
C GLY A 132 -1.58 3.06 -21.59
N ARG A 133 -1.70 1.87 -22.20
CA ARG A 133 -2.89 1.50 -23.01
C ARG A 133 -4.06 0.96 -22.18
N GLY A 134 -3.84 0.69 -20.90
CA GLY A 134 -4.82 0.16 -19.97
C GLY A 134 -5.13 1.16 -18.86
N TRP A 135 -5.44 0.63 -17.67
CA TRP A 135 -5.91 1.40 -16.53
C TRP A 135 -5.58 0.68 -15.22
N GLY A 136 -5.43 1.44 -14.15
CA GLY A 136 -5.38 0.96 -12.77
C GLY A 136 -6.67 1.33 -12.05
N TRP A 137 -7.08 0.49 -11.11
CA TRP A 137 -8.09 0.78 -10.10
C TRP A 137 -7.51 0.44 -8.75
N THR A 138 -7.76 1.28 -7.76
CA THR A 138 -7.46 0.99 -6.36
C THR A 138 -8.63 1.32 -5.46
N ARG A 139 -8.70 0.61 -4.34
CA ARG A 139 -9.51 0.97 -3.18
C ARG A 139 -8.64 0.91 -1.95
N LYS A 140 -8.47 2.05 -1.29
CA LYS A 140 -7.61 2.18 -0.10
C LYS A 140 -8.46 2.51 1.12
N ARG A 141 -8.07 1.93 2.25
CA ARG A 141 -8.58 2.25 3.59
C ARG A 141 -7.40 2.31 4.54
N ALA A 142 -7.38 3.33 5.39
CA ALA A 142 -6.45 3.44 6.50
C ALA A 142 -7.21 3.72 7.80
N GLY A 143 -6.55 3.50 8.95
CA GLY A 143 -7.21 3.58 10.26
C GLY A 143 -8.29 2.51 10.44
N VAL A 144 -8.16 1.36 9.77
CA VAL A 144 -9.14 0.27 9.86
C VAL A 144 -8.99 -0.40 11.23
N PRO A 145 -10.04 -0.51 12.06
CA PRO A 145 -9.95 -1.26 13.31
C PRO A 145 -9.62 -2.73 13.04
N VAL A 146 -8.67 -3.32 13.77
CA VAL A 146 -8.27 -4.72 13.62
C VAL A 146 -8.31 -5.39 14.97
N THR A 147 -8.89 -6.58 15.01
CA THR A 147 -8.89 -7.45 16.20
C THR A 147 -8.54 -8.87 15.81
N GLY A 148 -7.96 -9.64 16.73
CA GLY A 148 -7.73 -11.06 16.51
C GLY A 148 -6.53 -11.59 17.29
N ARG A 149 -5.85 -12.57 16.71
CA ARG A 149 -4.65 -13.17 17.29
C ARG A 149 -3.58 -13.46 16.26
N VAL A 150 -2.34 -13.37 16.70
CA VAL A 150 -1.15 -13.81 15.98
C VAL A 150 -0.44 -14.85 16.84
N VAL A 151 -0.01 -15.94 16.23
CA VAL A 151 0.75 -17.02 16.86
C VAL A 151 2.13 -17.08 16.22
N LEU A 152 3.17 -16.87 17.01
CA LEU A 152 4.58 -16.85 16.60
C LEU A 152 5.32 -17.95 17.33
N ASP A 153 5.83 -18.94 16.61
CA ASP A 153 6.57 -20.10 17.16
C ASP A 153 5.85 -20.81 18.34
N GLY A 154 4.52 -20.78 18.33
CA GLY A 154 3.66 -21.40 19.35
C GLY A 154 3.17 -20.44 20.45
N GLU A 155 3.76 -19.25 20.55
CA GLU A 155 3.31 -18.19 21.46
C GLU A 155 2.13 -17.42 20.85
N THR A 156 1.11 -17.10 21.65
CA THR A 156 -0.10 -16.41 21.18
C THR A 156 -0.16 -14.98 21.68
N HIS A 157 -0.26 -14.04 20.75
CA HIS A 157 -0.45 -12.62 21.00
C HIS A 157 -1.88 -12.24 20.60
N GLN A 158 -2.61 -11.60 21.52
CA GLN A 158 -3.86 -10.94 21.18
C GLN A 158 -3.52 -9.62 20.49
N VAL A 159 -4.25 -9.30 19.44
CA VAL A 159 -4.05 -8.03 18.74
C VAL A 159 -5.35 -7.25 18.69
N GLU A 160 -5.24 -5.98 19.02
CA GLU A 160 -6.26 -4.95 18.92
C GLU A 160 -5.55 -3.66 18.53
N GLY A 161 -6.09 -2.94 17.54
CA GLY A 161 -5.46 -1.70 17.06
C GLY A 161 -5.96 -1.35 15.67
N PHE A 162 -5.07 -0.79 14.85
CA PHE A 162 -5.42 -0.28 13.53
C PHE A 162 -4.52 -0.81 12.42
N GLY A 163 -5.04 -0.76 11.21
CA GLY A 163 -4.39 -1.25 10.02
C GLY A 163 -4.80 -0.52 8.75
N VAL A 164 -4.30 -1.03 7.63
CA VAL A 164 -4.57 -0.54 6.29
C VAL A 164 -5.02 -1.70 5.40
N ASP A 165 -5.87 -1.40 4.42
CA ASP A 165 -6.35 -2.36 3.42
C ASP A 165 -6.28 -1.69 2.05
N ASP A 166 -5.44 -2.26 1.19
CA ASP A 166 -5.14 -1.78 -0.14
C ASP A 166 -5.53 -2.84 -1.14
N GLU A 167 -6.56 -2.53 -1.93
CA GLU A 167 -6.97 -3.35 -3.05
C GLU A 167 -6.59 -2.67 -4.35
N SER A 168 -6.09 -3.45 -5.28
CA SER A 168 -5.67 -2.96 -6.59
C SER A 168 -6.06 -3.94 -7.68
N ALA A 169 -6.46 -3.42 -8.83
CA ALA A 169 -6.82 -4.23 -9.99
C ALA A 169 -6.67 -3.42 -11.28
N GLY A 170 -6.33 -4.09 -12.38
CA GLY A 170 -6.33 -3.43 -13.67
C GLY A 170 -5.39 -4.07 -14.69
N TYR A 171 -5.02 -3.25 -15.66
CA TYR A 171 -4.15 -3.56 -16.77
C TYR A 171 -3.03 -2.53 -16.81
N HIS A 172 -2.08 -2.68 -15.88
CA HIS A 172 -0.96 -1.76 -15.75
C HIS A 172 -0.01 -1.87 -16.93
N GLN A 173 0.55 -0.74 -17.35
CA GLN A 173 1.59 -0.64 -18.37
C GLN A 173 2.81 -1.51 -18.07
N ARG A 174 3.65 -1.77 -19.08
CA ARG A 174 4.75 -2.75 -19.01
C ARG A 174 5.77 -2.45 -17.92
N ASN A 175 6.20 -1.21 -17.78
CA ASN A 175 7.18 -0.78 -16.79
C ASN A 175 6.49 0.13 -15.78
N VAL A 176 6.57 -0.22 -14.50
CA VAL A 176 6.01 0.57 -13.41
C VAL A 176 7.06 0.65 -12.31
N GLU A 177 7.29 1.85 -11.82
CA GLU A 177 8.17 2.15 -10.71
C GLU A 177 7.39 3.05 -9.77
N TRP A 178 7.39 2.72 -8.48
CA TRP A 178 6.72 3.52 -7.48
C TRP A 178 7.42 3.45 -6.14
N SER A 179 7.16 4.51 -5.38
CA SER A 179 7.35 4.56 -3.94
C SER A 179 5.99 4.61 -3.27
N TRP A 180 5.87 3.97 -2.11
CA TRP A 180 4.61 3.90 -1.39
C TRP A 180 4.84 3.93 0.13
N SER A 181 3.96 4.61 0.83
CA SER A 181 3.88 4.56 2.28
C SER A 181 2.43 4.42 2.71
N ALA A 182 2.19 3.53 3.67
CA ALA A 182 0.93 3.47 4.37
C ALA A 182 1.16 3.25 5.85
N GLY A 183 0.27 3.80 6.66
CA GLY A 183 0.42 3.74 8.10
C GLY A 183 -0.78 4.29 8.84
N ILE A 184 -0.65 4.25 10.16
CA ILE A 184 -1.60 4.75 11.16
C ILE A 184 -0.83 5.52 12.23
N GLY A 185 -1.51 6.39 12.94
CA GLY A 185 -0.92 7.14 14.05
C GLY A 185 -1.93 8.04 14.75
N GLN A 186 -1.42 8.86 15.65
CA GLN A 186 -2.20 9.89 16.33
C GLN A 186 -1.52 11.24 16.15
N SER A 187 -2.32 12.30 15.97
CA SER A 187 -1.78 13.67 16.02
C SER A 187 -1.52 14.13 17.45
N VAL A 188 -0.71 15.18 17.61
CA VAL A 188 -0.46 15.82 18.91
C VAL A 188 -1.71 16.36 19.60
N ASP A 189 -2.76 16.68 18.82
CA ASP A 189 -4.06 17.12 19.33
C ASP A 189 -5.06 15.95 19.54
N GLY A 190 -4.61 14.71 19.39
CA GLY A 190 -5.36 13.50 19.77
C GLY A 190 -6.24 12.89 18.68
N ARG A 191 -6.24 13.43 17.46
CA ARG A 191 -7.01 12.88 16.32
C ARG A 191 -6.38 11.60 15.78
N ALA A 192 -7.21 10.66 15.38
CA ALA A 192 -6.76 9.44 14.73
C ALA A 192 -6.34 9.74 13.29
N LEU A 193 -5.15 9.28 12.90
CA LEU A 193 -4.60 9.48 11.57
C LEU A 193 -4.35 8.14 10.87
N GLY A 194 -4.60 8.11 9.57
CA GLY A 194 -4.17 7.03 8.68
C GLY A 194 -3.75 7.61 7.34
N TRP A 195 -2.85 6.96 6.61
CA TRP A 195 -2.40 7.47 5.32
C TRP A 195 -2.12 6.38 4.31
N ASN A 196 -2.24 6.76 3.04
CA ASN A 196 -1.76 6.06 1.86
C ASN A 196 -1.11 7.13 0.96
N LEU A 197 0.20 7.12 0.85
CA LEU A 197 0.99 8.05 0.05
C LEU A 197 1.70 7.27 -1.04
N THR A 198 1.77 7.83 -2.24
CA THR A 198 2.45 7.19 -3.37
C THR A 198 3.10 8.24 -4.26
N GLU A 199 4.13 7.80 -4.97
CA GLU A 199 4.75 8.48 -6.08
C GLU A 199 4.95 7.46 -7.22
N GLY A 200 4.53 7.79 -8.44
CA GLY A 200 4.80 7.00 -9.66
C GLY A 200 3.71 5.99 -10.10
N ILE A 201 2.77 5.59 -9.25
CA ILE A 201 1.63 4.73 -9.63
C ILE A 201 0.29 5.30 -9.17
N ASN A 202 -0.68 5.39 -10.09
CA ASN A 202 -1.99 6.04 -9.83
C ASN A 202 -1.85 7.44 -9.21
N ASP A 203 -0.78 8.14 -9.62
CA ASP A 203 -0.20 9.29 -8.96
C ASP A 203 -0.41 10.56 -9.78
N SER A 204 -1.64 10.81 -10.23
CA SER A 204 -1.94 12.06 -10.93
C SER A 204 -1.87 13.26 -9.97
N VAL A 205 -1.68 14.47 -10.53
CA VAL A 205 -1.66 15.72 -9.74
C VAL A 205 -2.95 15.89 -8.92
N THR A 206 -4.08 15.51 -9.50
CA THR A 206 -5.39 15.42 -8.85
C THR A 206 -6.02 14.06 -9.12
N SER A 207 -6.97 13.63 -8.30
CA SER A 207 -7.59 12.29 -8.40
C SER A 207 -6.58 11.15 -8.21
N SER A 208 -5.61 11.35 -7.32
CA SER A 208 -4.61 10.34 -6.95
C SER A 208 -5.14 9.36 -5.91
N GLU A 209 -4.50 8.19 -5.81
CA GLU A 209 -4.70 7.28 -4.68
C GLU A 209 -4.09 7.78 -3.37
N ARG A 210 -3.35 8.89 -3.40
CA ARG A 210 -2.92 9.59 -2.19
C ARG A 210 -4.13 9.96 -1.32
N ALA A 211 -4.03 9.64 -0.03
CA ALA A 211 -5.07 9.97 0.92
C ALA A 211 -4.54 10.01 2.36
N ILE A 212 -5.09 10.93 3.15
CA ILE A 212 -4.93 11.02 4.59
C ILE A 212 -6.32 10.93 5.21
N TRP A 213 -6.50 9.98 6.13
CA TRP A 213 -7.70 9.84 6.94
C TRP A 213 -7.50 10.59 8.24
N ILE A 214 -8.41 11.51 8.53
CA ILE A 214 -8.45 12.26 9.80
C ILE A 214 -9.77 11.88 10.48
N ASP A 215 -9.67 11.24 11.65
CA ASP A 215 -10.81 10.68 12.38
C ASP A 215 -11.73 9.81 11.48
N GLY A 216 -11.09 9.04 10.59
CA GLY A 216 -11.76 8.11 9.67
C GLY A 216 -12.28 8.74 8.38
N VAL A 217 -12.14 10.06 8.18
CA VAL A 217 -12.60 10.75 6.96
C VAL A 217 -11.42 10.97 6.00
N PRO A 218 -11.47 10.48 4.75
CA PRO A 218 -10.37 10.62 3.80
C PRO A 218 -10.32 11.97 3.09
N HIS A 219 -9.11 12.52 2.97
CA HIS A 219 -8.80 13.72 2.20
C HIS A 219 -7.66 13.45 1.22
N GLU A 220 -7.68 14.08 0.03
CA GLU A 220 -6.57 13.99 -0.94
C GLU A 220 -5.53 15.07 -0.60
N PRO A 221 -4.29 14.71 -0.21
CA PRO A 221 -3.23 15.69 -0.03
C PRO A 221 -2.66 16.17 -1.37
N ALA A 222 -1.90 17.25 -1.32
CA ALA A 222 -1.03 17.66 -2.42
C ALA A 222 -0.08 16.52 -2.86
N PRO A 223 0.55 16.62 -4.05
CA PRO A 223 1.64 15.72 -4.42
C PRO A 223 2.72 15.65 -3.33
N VAL A 224 3.33 14.47 -3.25
CA VAL A 224 4.42 14.17 -2.31
C VAL A 224 5.63 13.66 -3.08
N GLU A 225 6.81 13.82 -2.50
CA GLU A 225 8.08 13.34 -3.05
C GLU A 225 8.73 12.39 -2.04
N PHE A 226 9.15 11.20 -2.47
CA PHE A 226 9.84 10.25 -1.61
C PHE A 226 11.37 10.47 -1.67
N GLU A 227 12.00 10.64 -0.51
CA GLU A 227 13.45 10.64 -0.38
C GLU A 227 13.93 9.22 -0.10
N GLY A 228 13.82 8.37 -1.13
CA GLY A 228 13.99 6.93 -0.99
C GLY A 228 13.03 6.35 0.05
N LEU A 229 13.56 5.50 0.94
CA LEU A 229 12.80 4.89 2.04
C LEU A 229 12.91 5.66 3.36
N ASP A 230 13.53 6.84 3.38
CA ASP A 230 13.88 7.55 4.62
C ASP A 230 12.89 8.68 4.97
N ALA A 231 12.22 9.26 3.97
CA ALA A 231 11.27 10.35 4.20
C ALA A 231 10.25 10.50 3.06
N VAL A 232 9.12 11.13 3.37
CA VAL A 232 8.14 11.63 2.40
C VAL A 232 7.98 13.12 2.60
N ARG A 233 8.33 13.93 1.61
CA ARG A 233 8.10 15.37 1.61
C ARG A 233 6.73 15.68 1.07
N SER A 234 6.02 16.59 1.73
CA SER A 234 4.78 17.15 1.20
C SER A 234 5.06 18.52 0.60
N GLU A 235 4.40 18.87 -0.50
CA GLU A 235 4.41 20.25 -0.98
C GLU A 235 3.60 21.14 -0.02
N GLY A 236 4.24 21.58 1.07
CA GLY A 236 3.76 22.70 1.88
C GLY A 236 4.05 24.02 1.14
N GLY A 237 3.03 24.87 0.98
CA GLY A 237 3.10 26.13 0.22
C GLY A 237 4.34 26.98 0.51
N GLU A 238 4.74 27.77 -0.49
CA GLU A 238 5.94 28.62 -0.51
C GLU A 238 6.37 29.11 0.90
N GLY A 239 7.51 28.62 1.38
CA GLY A 239 8.19 29.16 2.57
C GLY A 239 8.35 28.24 3.78
N ASN A 240 7.90 26.98 3.75
CA ASN A 240 8.13 26.04 4.86
C ASN A 240 8.92 24.77 4.46
N PRO A 241 10.23 24.88 4.20
CA PRO A 241 11.10 23.73 3.96
C PRO A 241 11.24 22.89 5.24
N GLY A 242 10.50 21.78 5.32
CA GLY A 242 10.52 20.87 6.49
C GLY A 242 9.23 20.10 6.77
N THR A 243 8.18 20.29 5.97
CA THR A 243 6.90 19.59 6.13
C THR A 243 6.93 18.21 5.46
N GLY A 244 6.42 17.19 6.16
CA GLY A 244 6.45 15.80 5.70
C GLY A 244 6.84 14.80 6.79
N LEU A 245 6.89 13.54 6.39
CA LEU A 245 7.19 12.39 7.23
C LEU A 245 8.67 12.03 7.19
N ARG A 246 9.24 11.70 8.34
CA ARG A 246 10.52 11.00 8.46
C ARG A 246 10.27 9.58 8.94
N PHE A 247 10.88 8.62 8.26
CA PHE A 247 10.77 7.22 8.59
C PHE A 247 11.97 6.75 9.40
N GLN A 248 11.69 6.10 10.52
CA GLN A 248 12.68 5.39 11.30
C GLN A 248 12.52 3.89 11.05
N PHE A 249 13.51 3.30 10.38
CA PHE A 249 13.51 1.88 10.06
C PHE A 249 13.52 1.01 11.32
N GLY A 250 12.59 0.06 11.40
CA GLY A 250 12.45 -0.88 12.52
C GLY A 250 13.30 -2.15 12.42
N GLU A 251 14.29 -2.20 11.53
CA GLU A 251 15.12 -3.38 11.26
C GLU A 251 14.37 -4.60 10.67
N ALA A 252 13.10 -4.42 10.30
CA ALA A 252 12.30 -5.42 9.61
C ALA A 252 12.10 -5.07 8.12
N GLU A 253 12.98 -5.62 7.27
CA GLU A 253 12.96 -5.43 5.82
C GLU A 253 12.60 -6.73 5.10
N ARG A 254 11.60 -6.66 4.22
CA ARG A 254 11.38 -7.64 3.16
C ARG A 254 12.00 -7.14 1.87
N ARG A 255 13.03 -7.82 1.37
CA ARG A 255 13.66 -7.54 0.08
C ARG A 255 13.51 -8.71 -0.86
N ARG A 256 13.15 -8.42 -2.11
CA ARG A 256 12.99 -9.45 -3.14
C ARG A 256 13.46 -8.99 -4.50
N HIS A 257 14.15 -9.89 -5.20
CA HIS A 257 14.52 -9.75 -6.59
C HIS A 257 14.03 -10.97 -7.38
N ASP A 258 13.12 -10.76 -8.31
CA ASP A 258 12.63 -11.80 -9.22
C ASP A 258 12.97 -11.49 -10.67
N ASN A 259 13.39 -12.52 -11.39
CA ASN A 259 13.59 -12.46 -12.83
C ASN A 259 13.06 -13.74 -13.49
N PHE A 260 11.80 -13.70 -13.92
CA PHE A 260 11.13 -14.77 -14.66
C PHE A 260 11.19 -14.52 -16.18
N TRP A 261 12.28 -13.89 -16.66
CA TRP A 261 12.50 -13.46 -18.04
C TRP A 261 11.54 -12.39 -18.56
N LEU A 262 10.26 -12.72 -18.65
CA LEU A 262 9.21 -11.80 -19.09
C LEU A 262 8.77 -10.88 -17.95
N VAL A 263 8.73 -11.38 -16.71
CA VAL A 263 8.43 -10.57 -15.51
C VAL A 263 9.71 -10.34 -14.73
N ARG A 264 10.00 -9.09 -14.37
CA ARG A 264 11.08 -8.72 -13.43
C ARG A 264 10.53 -7.83 -12.34
N SER A 265 10.98 -8.03 -11.10
CA SER A 265 10.47 -7.33 -9.93
C SER A 265 11.58 -7.11 -8.91
N ASP A 266 11.86 -5.87 -8.60
CA ASP A 266 12.73 -5.43 -7.51
C ASP A 266 11.86 -4.75 -6.45
N TYR A 267 11.76 -5.36 -5.27
CA TYR A 267 10.85 -4.94 -4.21
C TYR A 267 11.60 -4.80 -2.89
N VAL A 268 11.39 -3.67 -2.21
CA VAL A 268 11.84 -3.44 -0.83
C VAL A 268 10.65 -2.92 -0.03
N HIS A 269 10.40 -3.51 1.12
CA HIS A 269 9.36 -3.09 2.06
C HIS A 269 9.91 -3.13 3.47
N ARG A 270 9.71 -2.04 4.21
CA ARG A 270 10.24 -1.85 5.55
C ARG A 270 9.12 -1.52 6.51
N PHE A 271 9.08 -2.18 7.66
CA PHE A 271 8.32 -1.68 8.80
C PHE A 271 9.13 -0.66 9.58
N GLY A 272 8.43 0.26 10.23
CA GLY A 272 9.05 1.26 11.07
C GLY A 272 8.04 2.24 11.64
N THR A 273 8.57 3.32 12.19
CA THR A 273 7.80 4.40 12.80
C THR A 273 8.01 5.70 12.06
N PHE A 274 7.09 6.63 12.28
CA PHE A 274 7.05 7.91 11.60
C PHE A 274 7.04 9.06 12.60
N THR A 275 7.76 10.12 12.24
CA THR A 275 7.70 11.42 12.90
C THR A 275 7.50 12.51 11.86
N GLY A 276 7.12 13.71 12.29
CA GLY A 276 6.93 14.86 11.41
C GLY A 276 5.46 15.20 11.22
N THR A 277 5.10 15.59 9.99
CA THR A 277 3.79 16.17 9.70
C THR A 277 3.12 15.51 8.48
N LEU A 278 1.80 15.35 8.56
CA LEU A 278 0.92 14.92 7.48
C LEU A 278 -0.01 16.07 7.13
N ASP A 279 0.20 16.70 5.96
CA ASP A 279 -0.60 17.86 5.52
C ASP A 279 -0.69 18.97 6.59
N GLY A 280 0.45 19.27 7.21
CA GLY A 280 0.56 20.25 8.29
C GLY A 280 0.10 19.77 9.68
N ILE A 281 -0.42 18.54 9.81
CA ILE A 281 -0.81 17.95 11.10
C ILE A 281 0.38 17.21 11.70
N GLU A 282 0.83 17.63 12.89
CA GLU A 282 1.96 17.02 13.59
C GLU A 282 1.57 15.69 14.24
N LEU A 283 2.39 14.65 13.99
CA LEU A 283 2.25 13.33 14.59
C LEU A 283 2.76 13.33 16.03
N ALA A 284 1.95 12.79 16.95
CA ALA A 284 2.43 12.35 18.26
C ALA A 284 3.17 11.02 18.15
N ASP A 285 2.60 10.10 17.36
CA ASP A 285 3.17 8.80 17.02
C ASP A 285 2.68 8.36 15.64
N GLY A 286 3.44 7.48 15.00
CA GLY A 286 3.09 6.90 13.72
C GLY A 286 3.81 5.59 13.49
N ALA A 287 3.11 4.63 12.90
CA ALA A 287 3.60 3.30 12.60
C ALA A 287 3.09 2.86 11.23
N GLY A 288 3.93 2.14 10.48
CA GLY A 288 3.55 1.72 9.14
C GLY A 288 4.73 1.23 8.33
N VAL A 289 4.66 1.49 7.04
CA VAL A 289 5.60 0.93 6.06
C VAL A 289 6.08 1.96 5.04
N MET A 290 7.28 1.71 4.55
CA MET A 290 7.85 2.32 3.36
C MET A 290 8.13 1.22 2.34
N GLU A 291 7.80 1.45 1.08
CA GLU A 291 8.00 0.54 -0.03
C GLU A 291 8.61 1.26 -1.24
N GLU A 292 9.54 0.58 -1.88
CA GLU A 292 10.01 0.89 -3.23
C GLU A 292 9.83 -0.36 -4.10
N HIS A 293 9.24 -0.18 -5.28
CA HIS A 293 9.05 -1.30 -6.20
C HIS A 293 9.28 -0.87 -7.64
N LYS A 294 10.16 -1.60 -8.33
CA LYS A 294 10.35 -1.53 -9.79
C LYS A 294 9.90 -2.84 -10.39
N VAL A 295 8.97 -2.77 -11.34
CA VAL A 295 8.44 -3.96 -12.01
C VAL A 295 8.37 -3.79 -13.51
N VAL A 296 8.72 -4.86 -14.20
CA VAL A 296 8.58 -5.03 -15.62
C VAL A 296 7.66 -6.24 -15.79
N TRP A 297 6.39 -6.02 -16.19
CA TRP A 297 5.29 -7.01 -16.27
C TRP A 297 5.17 -7.89 -17.51
#